data_AF-A0A924JQ29-F1
#
_entry.id   AF-A0A924JQ29-F1
#
_cell.length_a   1.000
_cell.length_b   1.000
_cell.length_c   1.000
_cell.angle_alpha   90.00
_cell.angle_beta   90.00
_cell.angle_gamma   90.00
#
_symmetry.space_group_name_H-M   'P 1'
#
loop_
_entity.id
_entity.type
_entity.pdbx_description
1 polymer ?
#
loop_
_entity_poly.entity_id
_entity_poly.type
_entity_poly.pdbx_seq_one_letter_code
_entity_poly.pdbx_strand_id
1 'polypeptide(L)'
;LSFTNLFLVLFQAWLGSIVVSTNLLAWVITLHILMALLILAISIFTWHKAKSRELNNATENVKSSLLKFVSILALLITTLQIAMGARVRETVDAVINAFPLLPRNQWIAQLGDVLNYHRDMALLTLIVNIGLYLLIFKNYRKGNIVFNYLNSVLILIVVQFIVGVILSYFSLPPIAQASHILLASLMFGAQFYLVLLTSQKPFIDYSIA
;
A
#
# COMPACT_ATOMS: atom_id res chain seq x y z
N LEU A 1 -7.09 10.19 18.36
CA LEU A 1 -6.88 9.13 17.34
C LEU A 1 -8.16 8.37 17.07
N SER A 2 -8.76 7.65 18.03
CA SER A 2 -10.00 6.89 17.78
C SER A 2 -11.19 7.75 17.32
N PHE A 3 -11.47 8.88 17.98
CA PHE A 3 -12.53 9.81 17.54
C PHE A 3 -12.23 10.44 16.17
N THR A 4 -10.97 10.80 15.92
CA THR A 4 -10.53 11.30 14.60
C THR A 4 -10.75 10.24 13.52
N ASN A 5 -10.39 8.99 13.79
CA ASN A 5 -10.56 7.88 12.86
C ASN A 5 -12.04 7.62 12.56
N LEU A 6 -12.91 7.69 13.59
CA LEU A 6 -14.35 7.59 13.40
C LEU A 6 -14.88 8.69 12.47
N PHE A 7 -14.47 9.94 12.68
CA PHE A 7 -14.85 11.04 11.79
C PHE A 7 -14.38 10.81 10.35
N LEU A 8 -13.14 10.35 10.17
CA LEU A 8 -12.60 10.04 8.84
C LEU A 8 -13.36 8.89 8.16
N VAL A 9 -13.80 7.87 8.90
CA VAL A 9 -14.64 6.79 8.34
C VAL A 9 -16.00 7.31 7.89
N LEU A 10 -16.63 8.21 8.65
CA LEU A 10 -17.89 8.84 8.23
C LEU A 10 -17.68 9.71 6.98
N PHE A 11 -16.59 10.49 6.96
CA PHE A 11 -16.20 11.27 5.79
C PHE A 11 -15.94 10.38 4.57
N GLN A 12 -15.28 9.24 4.78
CA GLN A 12 -15.03 8.24 3.73
C GLN A 12 -16.32 7.64 3.18
N ALA A 13 -17.30 7.36 4.03
CA ALA A 13 -18.62 6.87 3.62
C ALA A 13 -19.36 7.92 2.77
N TRP A 14 -19.32 9.19 3.19
CA TRP A 14 -19.85 10.30 2.38
C TRP A 14 -19.13 10.42 1.04
N LEU A 15 -17.80 10.39 1.04
CA LEU A 15 -17.03 10.44 -0.21
C LEU A 15 -17.35 9.24 -1.13
N GLY A 16 -17.60 8.06 -0.56
CA GLY A 16 -18.06 6.89 -1.30
C GLY A 16 -19.40 7.11 -2.00
N SER A 17 -20.34 7.83 -1.37
CA SER A 17 -21.60 8.18 -2.04
C SER A 17 -21.40 9.17 -3.19
N ILE A 18 -20.44 10.10 -3.06
CA ILE A 18 -20.04 11.00 -4.15
C ILE A 18 -19.41 10.23 -5.31
N VAL A 19 -18.56 9.24 -5.05
CA VAL A 19 -17.99 8.38 -6.12
C VAL A 19 -19.09 7.74 -6.96
N VAL A 20 -20.16 7.24 -6.33
CA VAL A 20 -21.29 6.62 -7.04
C VAL A 20 -22.14 7.66 -7.75
N SER A 21 -22.50 8.76 -7.09
CA SER A 21 -23.40 9.78 -7.66
C SER A 21 -22.77 10.56 -8.81
N THR A 22 -21.44 10.64 -8.86
CA THR A 22 -20.71 11.30 -9.94
C THR A 22 -20.32 10.36 -11.08
N ASN A 23 -20.86 9.14 -11.10
CA ASN A 23 -20.55 8.12 -12.10
C ASN A 23 -19.04 7.90 -12.29
N LEU A 24 -18.34 7.65 -11.18
CA LEU A 24 -16.92 7.29 -11.16
C LEU A 24 -16.00 8.41 -11.69
N LEU A 25 -16.27 9.68 -11.31
CA LEU A 25 -15.37 10.80 -11.63
C LEU A 25 -13.93 10.49 -11.18
N ALA A 26 -13.00 10.60 -12.14
CA ALA A 26 -11.64 10.09 -12.02
C ALA A 26 -10.96 10.49 -10.70
N TRP A 27 -10.71 11.78 -10.49
CA TRP A 27 -9.97 12.26 -9.31
C TRP A 27 -10.65 11.95 -7.96
N VAL A 28 -11.99 11.74 -7.94
CA VAL A 28 -12.74 11.43 -6.72
C VAL A 28 -12.44 10.00 -6.24
N ILE A 29 -12.25 9.06 -7.17
CA ILE A 29 -11.89 7.66 -6.85
C ILE A 29 -10.50 7.61 -6.23
N THR A 30 -9.51 8.28 -6.84
CA THR A 30 -8.16 8.36 -6.27
C THR A 30 -8.21 8.94 -4.86
N LEU A 31 -8.94 10.04 -4.64
CA LEU A 31 -9.07 10.65 -3.32
C LEU A 31 -9.70 9.69 -2.30
N HIS A 32 -10.73 8.95 -2.71
CA HIS A 32 -11.37 7.93 -1.88
C HIS A 32 -10.38 6.84 -1.47
N ILE A 33 -9.61 6.28 -2.40
CA ILE A 33 -8.63 5.23 -2.09
C ILE A 33 -7.53 5.75 -1.15
N LEU A 34 -6.97 6.93 -1.42
CA LEU A 34 -5.91 7.50 -0.58
C LEU A 34 -6.40 7.82 0.84
N MET A 35 -7.64 8.30 0.98
CA MET A 35 -8.25 8.53 2.29
C MET A 35 -8.51 7.21 3.04
N ALA A 36 -8.92 6.14 2.34
CA ALA A 36 -9.02 4.81 2.94
C ALA A 36 -7.66 4.30 3.46
N LEU A 37 -6.57 4.49 2.71
CA LEU A 37 -5.22 4.14 3.17
C LEU A 37 -4.79 4.98 4.38
N LEU A 38 -5.16 6.26 4.45
CA LEU A 38 -4.91 7.10 5.61
C LEU A 38 -5.63 6.59 6.86
N ILE A 39 -6.91 6.23 6.73
CA ILE A 39 -7.70 5.60 7.82
C ILE A 39 -7.05 4.30 8.27
N LEU A 40 -6.61 3.47 7.33
CA LEU A 40 -5.89 2.23 7.63
C LEU A 40 -4.58 2.51 8.39
N ALA A 41 -3.79 3.49 7.96
CA ALA A 41 -2.55 3.89 8.64
C ALA A 41 -2.82 4.38 10.07
N ILE A 42 -3.84 5.23 10.27
CA ILE A 42 -4.24 5.71 11.62
C ILE A 42 -4.69 4.53 12.50
N SER A 43 -5.41 3.57 11.93
CA SER A 43 -5.88 2.38 12.64
C SER A 43 -4.71 1.50 13.09
N ILE A 44 -3.76 1.22 12.19
CA ILE A 44 -2.53 0.47 12.49
C ILE A 44 -1.70 1.20 13.53
N PHE A 45 -1.54 2.52 13.41
CA PHE A 45 -0.79 3.33 14.38
C PHE A 45 -1.43 3.31 15.77
N THR A 46 -2.76 3.43 15.83
CA THR A 46 -3.52 3.39 17.09
C THR A 46 -3.35 2.03 17.76
N TRP A 47 -3.46 0.94 17.00
CA TRP A 47 -3.22 -0.41 17.48
C TRP A 47 -1.77 -0.59 17.98
N HIS A 48 -0.78 -0.15 17.19
CA HIS A 48 0.63 -0.20 17.57
C HIS A 48 0.90 0.54 18.88
N LYS A 49 0.33 1.74 19.05
CA LYS A 49 0.47 2.53 20.28
C LYS A 49 -0.18 1.86 21.48
N ALA A 50 -1.36 1.24 21.29
CA ALA A 50 -2.04 0.50 22.35
C ALA A 50 -1.23 -0.73 22.81
N LYS A 51 -0.51 -1.39 21.88
CA LYS A 51 0.31 -2.58 22.15
C LYS A 51 1.78 -2.27 22.48
N SER A 52 2.23 -1.02 22.39
CA SER A 52 3.66 -0.69 22.47
C SER A 52 4.29 -1.03 23.82
N ARG A 53 3.53 -1.06 24.92
CA ARG A 53 4.04 -1.49 26.24
C ARG A 53 4.49 -2.96 26.25
N GLU A 54 3.87 -3.82 25.46
CA GLU A 54 4.28 -5.23 25.32
C GLU A 54 5.32 -5.43 24.22
N LEU A 55 5.26 -4.64 23.14
CA LEU A 55 6.17 -4.76 21.98
C LEU A 55 7.58 -4.20 22.25
N ASN A 56 7.72 -3.21 23.14
CA ASN A 56 9.02 -2.61 23.48
C ASN A 56 9.99 -3.62 24.15
N ASN A 57 9.48 -4.72 24.71
CA ASN A 57 10.32 -5.79 25.27
C ASN A 57 10.77 -6.82 24.22
N ALA A 58 10.14 -6.82 23.03
CA ALA A 58 10.35 -7.82 21.98
C ALA A 58 11.19 -7.29 20.79
N THR A 59 11.39 -5.98 20.68
CA THR A 59 12.19 -5.38 19.61
C THR A 59 13.62 -5.14 20.09
N GLU A 60 14.56 -5.99 19.64
CA GLU A 60 15.98 -5.64 19.67
C GLU A 60 16.14 -4.27 18.99
N ASN A 61 16.80 -3.31 19.66
CA ASN A 61 16.95 -1.94 19.18
C ASN A 61 17.43 -1.87 17.72
N VAL A 62 16.52 -1.65 16.77
CA VAL A 62 16.80 -1.46 15.33
C VAL A 62 17.43 -0.06 15.16
N LYS A 63 18.72 0.07 15.48
CA LYS A 63 19.47 1.34 15.43
C LYS A 63 19.98 1.65 14.01
N SER A 64 19.08 1.85 13.04
CA SER A 64 19.52 2.30 11.71
C SER A 64 18.61 3.38 11.14
N SER A 65 19.13 4.61 11.14
CA SER A 65 18.51 5.75 10.44
C SER A 65 18.31 5.45 8.95
N LEU A 66 19.25 4.71 8.34
CA LEU A 66 19.15 4.26 6.96
C LEU A 66 17.95 3.33 6.75
N LEU A 67 17.73 2.35 7.62
CA LEU A 67 16.58 1.44 7.49
C LEU A 67 15.25 2.16 7.63
N LYS A 68 15.15 3.08 8.59
CA LYS A 68 13.97 3.92 8.76
C LYS A 68 13.72 4.76 7.49
N PHE A 69 14.76 5.42 6.99
CA PHE A 69 14.68 6.24 5.78
C PHE A 69 14.22 5.42 4.57
N VAL A 70 14.86 4.27 4.31
CA VAL A 70 14.51 3.39 3.18
C VAL A 70 13.11 2.80 3.34
N SER A 71 12.68 2.46 4.57
CA SER A 71 11.32 1.97 4.82
C SER A 71 10.26 3.04 4.53
N ILE A 72 10.52 4.30 4.93
CA ILE A 72 9.63 5.43 4.62
C ILE A 72 9.59 5.68 3.11
N LEU A 73 10.75 5.65 2.45
CA LEU A 73 10.84 5.81 1.00
C LEU A 73 10.05 4.72 0.26
N ALA A 74 10.19 3.46 0.67
CA ALA A 74 9.45 2.33 0.10
C ALA A 74 7.93 2.50 0.25
N LEU A 75 7.47 2.95 1.41
CA LEU A 75 6.06 3.23 1.66
C LEU A 75 5.53 4.37 0.77
N LEU A 76 6.29 5.46 0.62
CA LEU A 76 5.91 6.59 -0.24
C LEU A 76 5.81 6.17 -1.71
N ILE A 77 6.82 5.45 -2.21
CA ILE A 77 6.80 4.92 -3.58
C ILE A 77 5.62 3.97 -3.79
N THR A 78 5.32 3.11 -2.82
CA THR A 78 4.15 2.22 -2.87
C THR A 78 2.83 3.01 -2.88
N THR A 79 2.74 4.08 -2.11
CA THR A 79 1.54 4.95 -2.10
C THR A 79 1.35 5.63 -3.45
N LEU A 80 2.43 6.11 -4.07
CA LEU A 80 2.42 6.65 -5.42
C LEU A 80 2.02 5.59 -6.46
N GLN A 81 2.52 4.36 -6.32
CA GLN A 81 2.15 3.24 -7.18
C GLN A 81 0.66 2.92 -7.10
N ILE A 82 0.05 3.00 -5.91
CA ILE A 82 -1.39 2.83 -5.73
C ILE A 82 -2.17 3.97 -6.40
N ALA A 83 -1.74 5.22 -6.23
CA ALA A 83 -2.36 6.37 -6.90
C ALA A 83 -2.28 6.25 -8.44
N MET A 84 -1.15 5.80 -8.99
CA MET A 84 -1.01 5.54 -10.43
C MET A 84 -1.89 4.38 -10.88
N GLY A 85 -2.04 3.33 -10.07
CA GLY A 85 -2.98 2.25 -10.33
C GLY A 85 -4.44 2.72 -10.38
N ALA A 86 -4.80 3.68 -9.53
CA ALA A 86 -6.11 4.33 -9.60
C ALA A 86 -6.29 5.08 -10.93
N ARG A 87 -5.28 5.81 -11.42
CA ARG A 87 -5.34 6.45 -12.75
C ARG A 87 -5.53 5.45 -13.89
N VAL A 88 -4.92 4.27 -13.83
CA VAL A 88 -5.16 3.20 -14.81
C VAL A 88 -6.62 2.79 -14.79
N ARG A 89 -7.20 2.58 -13.61
CA ARG A 89 -8.63 2.26 -13.45
C ARG A 89 -9.52 3.36 -14.01
N GLU A 90 -9.26 4.62 -13.65
CA GLU A 90 -10.03 5.78 -14.14
C GLU A 90 -10.00 5.87 -15.67
N THR A 91 -8.86 5.52 -16.28
CA THR A 91 -8.72 5.48 -17.74
C THR A 91 -9.50 4.32 -18.35
N VAL A 92 -9.51 3.15 -17.72
CA VAL A 92 -10.39 2.02 -18.13
C VAL A 92 -11.86 2.45 -18.06
N ASP A 93 -12.28 3.08 -16.97
CA ASP A 93 -13.67 3.54 -16.79
C ASP A 93 -14.04 4.59 -17.85
N ALA A 94 -13.13 5.50 -18.19
CA ALA A 94 -13.30 6.47 -19.28
C ALA A 94 -13.46 5.80 -20.66
N VAL A 95 -12.67 4.75 -20.94
CA VAL A 95 -12.79 3.96 -22.19
C VAL A 95 -14.13 3.26 -22.29
N ILE A 96 -14.60 2.65 -21.19
CA ILE A 96 -15.91 1.98 -21.15
C ILE A 96 -17.04 2.97 -21.46
N ASN A 97 -16.97 4.16 -20.87
CA ASN A 97 -17.97 5.21 -21.07
C ASN A 97 -17.92 5.82 -22.48
N ALA A 98 -16.73 6.00 -23.04
CA ALA A 98 -16.55 6.56 -24.38
C ALA A 98 -16.90 5.56 -25.50
N PHE A 99 -16.67 4.25 -25.27
CA PHE A 99 -16.88 3.20 -26.27
C PHE A 99 -17.68 2.01 -25.71
N PRO A 100 -19.00 2.14 -25.51
CA PRO A 100 -19.82 1.11 -24.86
C PRO A 100 -19.88 -0.24 -25.60
N LEU A 101 -19.66 -0.24 -26.91
CA LEU A 101 -19.67 -1.44 -27.76
C LEU A 101 -18.28 -2.07 -27.92
N LEU A 102 -17.23 -1.46 -27.36
CA LEU A 102 -15.86 -1.96 -27.49
C LEU A 102 -15.69 -3.24 -26.67
N PRO A 103 -15.28 -4.37 -27.29
CA PRO A 103 -15.03 -5.60 -26.57
C PRO A 103 -14.00 -5.43 -25.44
N ARG A 104 -14.24 -6.09 -24.30
CA ARG A 104 -13.41 -5.96 -23.08
C ARG A 104 -11.93 -6.27 -23.31
N ASN A 105 -11.61 -7.23 -24.16
CA ASN A 105 -10.24 -7.58 -24.51
C ASN A 105 -9.49 -6.47 -25.28
N GLN A 106 -10.19 -5.44 -25.77
CA GLN A 106 -9.60 -4.30 -26.46
C GLN A 106 -9.42 -3.06 -25.57
N TRP A 107 -9.97 -3.05 -24.35
CA TRP A 107 -9.90 -1.87 -23.46
C TRP A 107 -8.45 -1.48 -23.12
N ILE A 108 -7.59 -2.47 -22.88
CA ILE A 108 -6.17 -2.25 -22.52
C ILE A 108 -5.42 -1.51 -23.63
N ALA A 109 -5.76 -1.76 -24.89
CA ALA A 109 -5.14 -1.09 -26.03
C ALA A 109 -5.48 0.41 -26.10
N GLN A 110 -6.51 0.85 -25.38
CA GLN A 110 -6.96 2.26 -25.36
C GLN A 110 -6.40 3.06 -24.19
N LEU A 111 -5.57 2.46 -23.32
CA LEU A 111 -5.10 3.13 -22.10
C LEU A 111 -3.94 4.12 -22.35
N GLY A 112 -3.35 4.13 -23.55
CA GLY A 112 -2.16 4.91 -23.84
C GLY A 112 -1.01 4.57 -22.89
N ASP A 113 -0.24 5.58 -22.49
CA ASP A 113 0.97 5.37 -21.69
C ASP A 113 0.74 5.19 -20.18
N VAL A 114 -0.48 5.43 -19.67
CA VAL A 114 -0.75 5.35 -18.22
C VAL A 114 -0.43 3.97 -17.64
N LEU A 115 -0.69 2.91 -18.42
CA LEU A 115 -0.39 1.53 -18.04
C LEU A 115 1.13 1.27 -18.05
N ASN A 116 1.86 1.83 -19.02
CA ASN A 116 3.32 1.69 -19.09
C ASN A 116 3.98 2.37 -17.88
N TYR A 117 3.59 3.61 -17.58
CA TYR A 117 4.08 4.30 -16.39
C TYR A 117 3.76 3.56 -15.09
N HIS A 118 2.59 2.94 -14.98
CA HIS A 118 2.23 2.10 -13.83
C HIS A 118 3.12 0.85 -13.70
N ARG A 119 3.49 0.21 -14.83
CA ARG A 119 4.40 -0.94 -14.85
C ARG A 119 5.82 -0.55 -14.48
N ASP A 120 6.31 0.57 -15.00
CA ASP A 120 7.65 1.07 -14.69
C ASP A 120 7.78 1.43 -13.19
N MET A 121 6.76 2.06 -12.63
CA MET A 121 6.70 2.35 -11.19
C MET A 121 6.51 1.08 -10.34
N ALA A 122 5.87 0.02 -10.87
CA ALA A 122 5.84 -1.29 -10.22
C ALA A 122 7.25 -1.89 -10.12
N LEU A 123 8.06 -1.78 -11.18
CA LEU A 123 9.45 -2.23 -11.19
C LEU A 123 10.30 -1.42 -10.19
N LEU A 124 10.14 -0.10 -10.14
CA LEU A 124 10.80 0.74 -9.13
C LEU A 124 10.40 0.31 -7.71
N THR A 125 9.10 0.07 -7.47
CA THR A 125 8.59 -0.41 -6.19
C THR A 125 9.23 -1.74 -5.80
N LEU A 126 9.35 -2.68 -6.73
CA LEU A 126 10.03 -3.96 -6.53
C LEU A 126 11.50 -3.77 -6.16
N ILE A 127 12.25 -2.97 -6.93
CA ILE A 127 13.68 -2.71 -6.71
C ILE A 127 13.93 -2.12 -5.31
N VAL A 128 13.13 -1.13 -4.92
CA VAL A 128 13.28 -0.47 -3.61
C VAL A 128 12.99 -1.45 -2.47
N ASN A 129 11.96 -2.29 -2.61
CA ASN A 129 11.65 -3.30 -1.58
C ASN A 129 12.67 -4.44 -1.53
N ILE A 130 13.27 -4.84 -2.65
CA ILE A 130 14.41 -5.76 -2.67
C ILE A 130 15.61 -5.12 -1.95
N GLY A 131 15.90 -3.84 -2.21
CA GLY A 131 16.96 -3.10 -1.50
C GLY A 131 16.72 -3.08 0.01
N LEU A 132 15.50 -2.79 0.44
CA LEU A 132 15.10 -2.86 1.84
C LEU A 132 15.26 -4.27 2.43
N TYR A 133 14.91 -5.30 1.67
CA TYR A 133 15.10 -6.69 2.08
C TYR A 133 16.57 -7.02 2.33
N LEU A 134 17.46 -6.66 1.39
CA LEU A 134 18.89 -6.93 1.53
C LEU A 134 19.49 -6.20 2.74
N LEU A 135 19.07 -4.95 3.00
CA LEU A 135 19.52 -4.20 4.17
C LEU A 135 19.11 -4.86 5.49
N ILE A 136 17.91 -5.42 5.57
CA ILE A 136 17.45 -6.09 6.81
C ILE A 136 18.08 -7.48 6.93
N PHE A 137 18.16 -8.25 5.84
CA PHE A 137 18.76 -9.59 5.84
C PHE A 137 20.22 -9.58 6.32
N LYS A 138 20.98 -8.53 5.98
CA LYS A 138 22.37 -8.37 6.44
C LYS A 138 22.50 -8.02 7.93
N ASN A 139 21.50 -7.33 8.50
CA ASN A 139 21.62 -6.68 9.80
C ASN A 139 20.76 -7.32 10.91
N TYR A 140 19.81 -8.21 10.58
CA TYR A 140 18.89 -8.81 11.55
C TYR A 140 18.80 -10.33 11.39
N ARG A 141 18.68 -11.03 12.52
CA ARG A 141 18.52 -12.49 12.55
C ARG A 141 17.12 -12.89 12.10
N LYS A 142 17.03 -14.06 11.45
CA LYS A 142 15.75 -14.71 11.12
C LYS A 142 14.94 -14.93 12.41
N GLY A 143 13.63 -14.68 12.35
CA GLY A 143 12.71 -14.79 13.50
C GLY A 143 12.43 -13.47 14.22
N ASN A 144 13.17 -12.39 13.94
CA ASN A 144 12.80 -11.05 14.40
C ASN A 144 11.48 -10.60 13.74
N ILE A 145 10.60 -9.94 14.49
CA ILE A 145 9.33 -9.40 13.99
C ILE A 145 9.52 -8.52 12.73
N VAL A 146 10.57 -7.72 12.66
CA VAL A 146 10.94 -6.89 11.51
C VAL A 146 11.20 -7.77 10.28
N PHE A 147 11.91 -8.88 10.45
CA PHE A 147 12.21 -9.83 9.37
C PHE A 147 10.92 -10.50 8.85
N ASN A 148 10.02 -10.89 9.75
CA ASN A 148 8.76 -11.54 9.38
C ASN A 148 7.85 -10.61 8.57
N TYR A 149 7.67 -9.35 9.02
CA TYR A 149 6.87 -8.37 8.29
C TYR A 149 7.47 -8.04 6.93
N LEU A 150 8.79 -7.93 6.83
CA LEU A 150 9.47 -7.73 5.56
C LEU A 150 9.26 -8.91 4.60
N ASN A 151 9.35 -10.15 5.08
CA ASN A 151 9.09 -11.33 4.27
C ASN A 151 7.64 -11.34 3.75
N SER A 152 6.68 -10.95 4.60
CA SER A 152 5.29 -10.75 4.18
C SER A 152 5.15 -9.70 3.09
N VAL A 153 5.87 -8.56 3.18
CA VAL A 153 5.87 -7.53 2.13
C VAL A 153 6.40 -8.09 0.81
N LEU A 154 7.48 -8.87 0.81
CA LEU A 154 8.00 -9.48 -0.42
C LEU A 154 7.00 -10.46 -1.05
N ILE A 155 6.38 -11.33 -0.25
CA ILE A 155 5.36 -12.25 -0.73
C ILE A 155 4.20 -11.46 -1.35
N LEU A 156 3.74 -10.41 -0.68
CA LEU A 156 2.67 -9.55 -1.19
C LEU A 156 3.06 -8.89 -2.51
N ILE A 157 4.29 -8.40 -2.68
CA ILE A 157 4.77 -7.82 -3.94
C ILE A 157 4.74 -8.84 -5.08
N VAL A 158 5.23 -10.06 -4.84
CA VAL A 158 5.25 -11.10 -5.87
C VAL A 158 3.82 -11.46 -6.29
N VAL A 159 2.93 -11.69 -5.33
CA VAL A 159 1.52 -11.99 -5.62
C VAL A 159 0.85 -10.80 -6.33
N GLN A 160 1.09 -9.57 -5.87
CA GLN A 160 0.59 -8.34 -6.49
C GLN A 160 1.01 -8.23 -7.95
N PHE A 161 2.28 -8.49 -8.24
CA PHE A 161 2.82 -8.46 -9.60
C PHE A 161 2.13 -9.50 -10.50
N ILE A 162 1.95 -10.74 -10.00
CA ILE A 162 1.23 -11.79 -10.72
C ILE A 162 -0.21 -11.37 -11.02
N VAL A 163 -0.93 -10.82 -10.04
CA VAL A 163 -2.30 -10.33 -10.25
C VAL A 163 -2.32 -9.16 -11.27
N GLY A 164 -1.35 -8.26 -11.23
CA GLY A 164 -1.19 -7.18 -12.22
C GLY A 164 -0.97 -7.70 -13.64
N VAL A 165 -0.16 -8.75 -13.80
CA VAL A 165 0.01 -9.46 -15.09
C VAL A 165 -1.31 -10.08 -15.53
N ILE A 166 -2.03 -10.78 -14.63
CA ILE A 166 -3.34 -11.37 -14.96
C ILE A 166 -4.31 -10.29 -15.47
N LEU A 167 -4.37 -9.14 -14.80
CA LEU A 167 -5.19 -8.01 -15.25
C LEU A 167 -4.85 -7.57 -16.66
N SER A 168 -3.56 -7.53 -17.00
CA SER A 168 -3.08 -7.07 -18.30
C SER A 168 -3.32 -8.04 -19.45
N TYR A 169 -3.36 -9.35 -19.20
CA TYR A 169 -3.45 -10.37 -20.26
C TYR A 169 -4.79 -11.07 -20.34
N PHE A 170 -5.58 -11.07 -19.26
CA PHE A 170 -6.87 -11.78 -19.18
C PHE A 170 -8.06 -10.83 -19.21
N SER A 171 -7.93 -9.67 -19.86
CA SER A 171 -9.03 -8.72 -20.08
C SER A 171 -9.65 -8.20 -18.78
N LEU A 172 -8.82 -7.81 -17.80
CA LEU A 172 -9.27 -7.21 -16.53
C LEU A 172 -10.39 -8.01 -15.80
N PRO A 173 -10.17 -9.29 -15.41
CA PRO A 173 -11.20 -10.06 -14.71
C PRO A 173 -11.65 -9.35 -13.42
N PRO A 174 -12.96 -9.26 -13.10
CA PRO A 174 -13.42 -8.50 -11.92
C PRO A 174 -12.79 -8.96 -10.60
N ILE A 175 -12.62 -10.27 -10.43
CA ILE A 175 -11.99 -10.85 -9.24
C ILE A 175 -10.51 -10.41 -9.13
N ALA A 176 -9.79 -10.39 -10.25
CA ALA A 176 -8.40 -9.94 -10.26
C ALA A 176 -8.31 -8.44 -9.94
N GLN A 177 -9.27 -7.62 -10.37
CA GLN A 177 -9.30 -6.18 -10.06
C GLN A 177 -9.48 -5.95 -8.56
N ALA A 178 -10.46 -6.62 -7.95
CA ALA A 178 -10.69 -6.55 -6.51
C ALA A 178 -9.48 -7.07 -5.73
N SER A 179 -8.92 -8.21 -6.15
CA SER A 179 -7.75 -8.81 -5.52
C SER A 179 -6.53 -7.90 -5.56
N HIS A 180 -6.28 -7.22 -6.69
CA HIS A 180 -5.14 -6.33 -6.85
C HIS A 180 -5.21 -5.12 -5.91
N ILE A 181 -6.40 -4.54 -5.70
CA ILE A 181 -6.57 -3.41 -4.77
C ILE A 181 -6.45 -3.87 -3.31
N LEU A 182 -7.02 -5.05 -2.99
CA LEU A 182 -6.92 -5.65 -1.67
C LEU A 182 -5.46 -5.91 -1.28
N LEU A 183 -4.73 -6.61 -2.15
CA LEU A 183 -3.33 -6.97 -1.94
C LEU A 183 -2.44 -5.72 -1.85
N ALA A 184 -2.67 -4.70 -2.67
CA ALA A 184 -1.99 -3.40 -2.56
C ALA A 184 -2.23 -2.75 -1.18
N SER A 185 -3.46 -2.82 -0.67
CA SER A 185 -3.82 -2.25 0.63
C SER A 185 -3.18 -3.02 1.80
N LEU A 186 -3.12 -4.36 1.70
CA LEU A 186 -2.40 -5.21 2.65
C LEU A 186 -0.89 -4.91 2.64
N MET A 187 -0.30 -4.75 1.45
CA MET A 187 1.11 -4.41 1.28
C MET A 187 1.43 -3.05 1.89
N PHE A 188 0.61 -2.03 1.63
CA PHE A 188 0.71 -0.72 2.27
C PHE A 188 0.64 -0.83 3.79
N GLY A 189 -0.32 -1.58 4.33
CA GLY A 189 -0.46 -1.77 5.78
C GLY A 189 0.77 -2.45 6.41
N ALA A 190 1.29 -3.49 5.76
CA ALA A 190 2.49 -4.19 6.21
C ALA A 190 3.75 -3.29 6.18
N GLN A 191 3.94 -2.52 5.11
CA GLN A 191 5.03 -1.54 5.01
C GLN A 191 4.90 -0.41 6.02
N PHE A 192 3.69 0.09 6.24
CA PHE A 192 3.44 1.12 7.25
C PHE A 192 3.80 0.61 8.65
N TYR A 193 3.42 -0.63 8.97
CA TYR A 193 3.81 -1.23 10.25
C TYR A 193 5.33 -1.44 10.36
N LEU A 194 6.00 -1.82 9.27
CA LEU A 194 7.47 -1.91 9.21
C LEU A 194 8.14 -0.55 9.50
N VAL A 195 7.59 0.56 8.99
CA VAL A 195 8.04 1.91 9.33
C VAL A 195 7.89 2.19 10.82
N LEU A 196 6.79 1.76 11.46
CA LEU A 196 6.61 1.93 12.91
C LEU A 196 7.66 1.14 13.71
N LEU A 197 7.89 -0.12 13.35
CA LEU A 197 8.89 -0.97 14.01
C LEU A 197 10.31 -0.41 13.88
N THR A 198 10.66 0.13 12.72
CA THR A 198 11.98 0.75 12.47
C THR A 198 12.12 2.16 13.03
N SER A 199 11.03 2.76 13.54
CA SER A 199 11.00 4.12 14.10
C SER A 199 10.93 4.16 15.63
N GLN A 200 10.92 3.02 16.31
CA GLN A 200 10.83 2.97 17.78
C GLN A 200 12.08 3.59 18.43
N LYS A 201 11.87 4.44 19.44
CA LYS A 201 12.95 4.92 20.33
C LYS A 201 13.27 3.84 21.36
N PRO A 202 14.54 3.73 21.82
CA PRO A 202 14.90 2.78 22.86
C PRO A 202 14.04 3.00 24.12
N PHE A 203 13.57 1.89 24.71
CA PHE A 203 13.09 1.92 26.09
C PHE A 203 14.30 2.21 26.99
N ILE A 204 14.33 3.40 27.59
CA ILE A 204 15.29 3.72 28.65
C ILE A 204 14.59 3.35 29.95
N ASP A 205 15.08 2.29 30.60
CA ASP A 205 14.64 1.93 31.94
C ASP A 205 15.27 2.91 32.94
N TYR A 206 14.45 3.81 33.49
CA TYR A 206 14.88 4.77 34.51
C TYR A 206 14.91 4.15 35.92
N SER A 207 14.56 2.86 36.08
CA SER A 207 14.64 2.17 37.38
C SER A 207 16.07 1.77 37.78
N ILE A 208 17.06 2.02 36.92
CA ILE A 208 18.48 1.71 37.13
C ILE A 208 19.34 3.00 37.26
N ALA A 209 18.72 4.15 37.52
CA ALA A 209 19.41 5.44 37.72
C ALA A 209 19.29 5.93 39.17
#